data_AF-A0A522LUV6-F1
#
_entry.id   AF-A0A522LUV6-F1
#
_cell.length_a   1.000
_cell.length_b   1.000
_cell.length_c   1.000
_cell.angle_alpha   90.00
_cell.angle_beta   90.00
_cell.angle_gamma   90.00
#
_symmetry.space_group_name_H-M   'P 1'
#
loop_
_entity.id
_entity.type
_entity.pdbx_description
1 polymer ?
#
loop_
_entity_poly.entity_id
_entity_poly.type
_entity_poly.pdbx_seq_one_letter_code
_entity_poly.pdbx_strand_id
1 'polypeptide(L)'
;MRYLLRLFALFGALGLVACNPTYNWREVRPGASTLVALLPCKPDEAVRTVALDGESVNLDMFSCDTGGATFAIGFADIHDRGRAGPLLAWWRAATLANLRATVSADVPFTPKGGLALPQSARVIASGQRADGDAVKVHAAWFAQRTDSGAQLFQAVVYANKIGQDVSDTFFSGLRLQ
;
A
#
# COMPACT_ATOMS: atom_id res chain seq x y z
N MET A 1 -64.10 -36.48 -7.54
CA MET A 1 -64.33 -35.03 -7.36
C MET A 1 -64.02 -34.71 -5.91
N ARG A 2 -62.99 -33.96 -5.54
CA ARG A 2 -62.15 -33.00 -6.24
C ARG A 2 -60.78 -32.99 -5.57
N TYR A 3 -59.75 -33.10 -6.41
CA TYR A 3 -58.39 -32.64 -6.16
C TYR A 3 -58.36 -31.36 -5.33
N LEU A 4 -57.49 -31.29 -4.33
CA LEU A 4 -56.75 -30.07 -3.98
C LEU A 4 -55.50 -30.46 -3.16
N LEU A 5 -54.48 -30.91 -3.89
CA LEU A 5 -53.08 -30.87 -3.48
C LEU A 5 -52.77 -29.50 -2.87
N ARG A 6 -52.50 -29.44 -1.56
CA ARG A 6 -51.79 -28.33 -0.94
C ARG A 6 -50.33 -28.72 -0.83
N LEU A 7 -49.62 -28.62 -1.96
CA LEU A 7 -48.18 -28.50 -2.01
C LEU A 7 -47.80 -27.19 -1.29
N PHE A 8 -47.53 -27.25 0.01
CA PHE A 8 -46.88 -26.14 0.70
C PHE A 8 -45.41 -26.17 0.29
N ALA A 9 -45.06 -25.27 -0.63
CA ALA A 9 -43.71 -25.00 -1.05
C ALA A 9 -42.83 -24.68 0.17
N LEU A 10 -41.91 -25.58 0.49
CA LEU A 10 -40.84 -25.31 1.44
C LEU A 10 -39.85 -24.37 0.73
N PHE A 11 -40.12 -23.08 0.86
CA PHE A 11 -39.32 -21.98 0.31
C PHE A 11 -37.92 -22.04 0.92
N GLY A 12 -36.91 -22.23 0.06
CA GLY A 12 -35.52 -22.38 0.46
C GLY A 12 -35.00 -21.13 1.15
N ALA A 13 -34.60 -21.28 2.41
CA ALA A 13 -33.68 -20.36 3.07
C ALA A 13 -32.25 -20.71 2.63
N LEU A 14 -31.88 -20.31 1.39
CA LEU A 14 -30.47 -20.14 1.07
C LEU A 14 -29.99 -18.94 1.88
N GLY A 15 -29.40 -19.21 3.05
CA GLY A 15 -28.60 -18.23 3.75
C GLY A 15 -27.49 -17.78 2.80
N LEU A 16 -27.60 -16.55 2.29
CA LEU A 16 -26.49 -15.86 1.65
C LEU A 16 -25.42 -15.69 2.73
N VAL A 17 -24.55 -16.69 2.86
CA VAL A 17 -23.24 -16.51 3.46
C VAL A 17 -22.55 -15.52 2.54
N ALA A 18 -22.69 -14.23 2.82
CA ALA A 18 -21.88 -13.22 2.20
C ALA A 18 -20.44 -13.51 2.64
N CYS A 19 -19.74 -14.35 1.88
CA CYS A 19 -18.30 -14.50 1.95
C CYS A 19 -17.73 -13.12 1.66
N ASN A 20 -17.53 -12.31 2.69
CA ASN A 20 -16.70 -11.12 2.58
C ASN A 20 -15.26 -11.64 2.58
N PRO A 21 -14.55 -11.64 1.44
CA PRO A 21 -13.17 -12.11 1.40
C PRO A 21 -12.34 -11.24 2.35
N THR A 22 -11.36 -11.86 3.04
CA THR A 22 -10.42 -11.15 3.92
C THR A 22 -9.80 -9.92 3.22
N TYR A 23 -9.57 -10.02 1.91
CA TYR A 23 -9.09 -8.93 1.07
C TYR A 23 -10.19 -8.50 0.08
N ASN A 24 -10.81 -7.35 0.37
CA ASN A 24 -11.83 -6.71 -0.47
C ASN A 24 -11.18 -5.59 -1.30
N TRP A 25 -10.42 -6.01 -2.32
CA TRP A 25 -9.65 -5.12 -3.19
C TRP A 25 -10.53 -4.08 -3.87
N ARG A 26 -10.17 -2.82 -3.69
CA ARG A 26 -10.85 -1.68 -4.28
C ARG A 26 -9.85 -0.67 -4.80
N GLU A 27 -10.20 -0.04 -5.90
CA GLU A 27 -9.46 1.11 -6.40
C GLU A 27 -9.64 2.29 -5.46
N VAL A 28 -8.54 2.94 -5.08
CA VAL A 28 -8.50 4.17 -4.29
C VAL A 28 -7.64 5.21 -5.00
N ARG A 29 -7.95 6.49 -4.74
CA ARG A 29 -7.18 7.65 -5.18
C ARG A 29 -6.73 8.39 -3.92
N PRO A 30 -5.48 8.23 -3.47
CA PRO A 30 -5.00 8.87 -2.26
C PRO A 30 -4.98 10.40 -2.38
N GLY A 31 -5.92 11.08 -1.71
CA GLY A 31 -5.98 12.52 -1.60
C GLY A 31 -5.86 13.27 -2.94
N ALA A 32 -5.04 14.32 -2.96
CA ALA A 32 -4.75 15.12 -4.15
C ALA A 32 -3.61 14.54 -5.03
N SER A 33 -3.20 13.28 -4.80
CA SER A 33 -2.18 12.64 -5.64
C SER A 33 -2.78 12.16 -6.97
N THR A 34 -1.91 11.96 -7.96
CA THR A 34 -2.24 11.29 -9.22
C THR A 34 -2.20 9.76 -9.12
N LEU A 35 -1.87 9.25 -7.93
CA LEU A 35 -1.74 7.82 -7.71
C LEU A 35 -3.12 7.18 -7.70
N VAL A 36 -3.21 6.07 -8.41
CA VAL A 36 -4.26 5.10 -8.24
C VAL A 36 -3.64 3.82 -7.70
N ALA A 37 -4.29 3.26 -6.69
CA ALA A 37 -3.83 2.06 -6.02
C ALA A 37 -4.99 1.11 -5.74
N LEU A 38 -4.67 -0.16 -5.48
CA LEU A 38 -5.61 -1.13 -4.94
C LEU A 38 -5.33 -1.30 -3.45
N LEU A 39 -6.35 -1.10 -2.60
CA LEU A 39 -6.27 -1.44 -1.17
C LEU A 39 -7.29 -2.54 -0.84
N PRO A 40 -6.97 -3.43 0.11
CA PRO A 40 -7.82 -4.60 0.40
C PRO A 40 -8.98 -4.29 1.36
N CYS A 41 -9.12 -3.05 1.82
CA CYS A 41 -10.25 -2.57 2.60
C CYS A 41 -10.40 -1.05 2.43
N LYS A 42 -11.38 -0.46 3.11
CA LYS A 42 -11.51 1.00 3.16
C LYS A 42 -10.31 1.57 3.94
N PRO A 43 -9.53 2.49 3.37
CA PRO A 43 -8.40 3.08 4.08
C PRO A 43 -8.87 4.07 5.15
N ASP A 44 -8.10 4.12 6.22
CA ASP A 44 -8.02 5.27 7.11
C ASP A 44 -7.01 6.27 6.55
N GLU A 45 -7.30 7.55 6.72
CA GLU A 45 -6.49 8.66 6.21
C GLU A 45 -5.87 9.44 7.38
N ALA A 46 -4.60 9.77 7.25
CA ALA A 46 -3.89 10.60 8.22
C ALA A 46 -2.87 11.49 7.52
N VAL A 47 -2.63 12.69 8.07
CA VAL A 47 -1.55 13.56 7.64
C VAL A 47 -0.60 13.75 8.81
N ARG A 48 0.70 13.59 8.55
CA ARG A 48 1.75 13.78 9.57
C ARG A 48 2.83 14.68 9.02
N THR A 49 3.24 15.67 9.80
CA THR A 49 4.45 16.42 9.48
C THR A 49 5.66 15.58 9.87
N VAL A 50 6.54 15.30 8.90
CA VAL A 50 7.76 14.51 9.08
C VAL A 50 8.98 15.28 8.57
N ALA A 51 10.15 14.95 9.08
CA ALA A 51 11.41 15.45 8.54
C ALA A 51 11.91 14.47 7.47
N LEU A 52 11.94 14.87 6.20
CA LEU A 52 12.62 14.16 5.12
C LEU A 52 13.96 14.85 4.86
N ASP A 53 15.06 14.21 5.24
CA ASP A 53 16.42 14.77 5.09
C ASP A 53 16.54 16.20 5.66
N GLY A 54 15.99 16.40 6.87
CA GLY A 54 15.99 17.68 7.58
C GLY A 54 14.93 18.69 7.15
N GLU A 55 14.23 18.44 6.04
CA GLU A 55 13.13 19.30 5.56
C GLU A 55 11.79 18.83 6.12
N SER A 56 11.03 19.76 6.69
CA SER A 56 9.69 19.45 7.21
C SER A 56 8.69 19.40 6.05
N VAL A 57 8.10 18.23 5.84
CA VAL A 57 7.09 18.00 4.80
C VAL A 57 5.84 17.39 5.42
N ASN A 58 4.69 17.63 4.79
CA ASN A 58 3.47 16.90 5.11
C ASN A 58 3.49 15.56 4.37
N LEU A 59 3.32 14.48 5.13
CA LEU A 59 3.18 13.13 4.63
C LEU A 59 1.72 12.70 4.77
N ASP A 60 1.03 12.61 3.65
CA ASP A 60 -0.30 12.05 3.55
C ASP A 60 -0.22 10.53 3.55
N MET A 61 -1.05 9.89 4.38
CA MET A 61 -1.02 8.45 4.63
C MET A 61 -2.39 7.84 4.48
N PHE A 62 -2.46 6.75 3.72
CA PHE A 62 -3.62 5.90 3.54
C PHE A 62 -3.26 4.51 4.02
N SER A 63 -3.95 3.99 5.03
CA SER A 63 -3.65 2.66 5.57
C SER A 63 -4.88 1.79 5.76
N CYS A 64 -4.71 0.49 5.63
CA CYS A 64 -5.76 -0.51 5.79
C CYS A 64 -5.17 -1.72 6.50
N ASP A 65 -5.79 -2.15 7.60
CA ASP A 65 -5.45 -3.36 8.33
C ASP A 65 -6.45 -4.47 8.01
N THR A 66 -5.98 -5.57 7.42
CA THR A 66 -6.80 -6.76 7.18
C THR A 66 -5.93 -8.02 6.99
N GLY A 67 -6.47 -9.19 7.32
CA GLY A 67 -5.76 -10.46 7.14
C GLY A 67 -4.46 -10.60 7.95
N GLY A 68 -4.32 -9.85 9.04
CA GLY A 68 -3.09 -9.80 9.83
C GLY A 68 -1.94 -9.02 9.16
N ALA A 69 -2.27 -8.18 8.17
CA ALA A 69 -1.34 -7.33 7.47
C ALA A 69 -1.82 -5.87 7.47
N THR A 70 -0.86 -4.95 7.53
CA THR A 70 -1.06 -3.52 7.33
C THR A 70 -0.59 -3.14 5.93
N PHE A 71 -1.50 -2.60 5.12
CA PHE A 71 -1.19 -2.02 3.82
C PHE A 71 -1.19 -0.51 3.99
N ALA A 72 -0.13 0.16 3.55
CA ALA A 72 -0.04 1.61 3.64
C ALA A 72 0.54 2.23 2.38
N ILE A 73 0.04 3.42 2.06
CA ILE A 73 0.56 4.29 1.02
C ILE A 73 0.82 5.65 1.68
N GLY A 74 2.06 6.12 1.60
CA GLY A 74 2.48 7.44 2.01
C GLY A 74 2.90 8.26 0.81
N PHE A 75 2.58 9.55 0.76
CA PHE A 75 3.10 10.46 -0.26
C PHE A 75 3.36 11.86 0.27
N ALA A 76 4.34 12.52 -0.34
CA ALA A 76 4.74 13.88 0.01
C ALA A 76 5.20 14.64 -1.24
N ASP A 77 4.81 15.91 -1.33
CA ASP A 77 5.27 16.81 -2.37
C ASP A 77 6.62 17.44 -2.01
N ILE A 78 7.49 17.59 -3.00
CA ILE A 78 8.77 18.29 -2.88
C ILE A 78 8.89 19.33 -4.01
N HIS A 79 9.48 20.47 -3.70
CA HIS A 79 9.68 21.54 -4.69
C HIS A 79 10.88 21.26 -5.60
N ASP A 80 11.99 20.77 -5.04
CA ASP A 80 13.19 20.47 -5.83
C ASP A 80 13.14 19.06 -6.42
N ARG A 81 12.77 18.99 -7.70
CA ARG A 81 12.81 17.77 -8.52
C ARG A 81 14.16 17.05 -8.53
N GLY A 82 15.28 17.77 -8.36
CA GLY A 82 16.63 17.19 -8.34
C GLY A 82 16.88 16.34 -7.10
N ARG A 83 16.12 16.58 -6.02
CA ARG A 83 16.23 15.84 -4.76
C ARG A 83 15.38 14.57 -4.71
N ALA A 84 14.55 14.30 -5.72
CA ALA A 84 13.65 13.14 -5.70
C ALA A 84 14.40 11.81 -5.47
N GLY A 85 15.44 11.54 -6.26
CA GLY A 85 16.26 10.31 -6.10
C GLY A 85 16.89 10.19 -4.71
N PRO A 86 17.70 11.18 -4.27
CA PRO A 86 18.28 11.19 -2.93
C PRO A 86 17.26 11.03 -1.80
N LEU A 87 16.12 11.71 -1.87
CA LEU A 87 15.07 11.63 -0.84
C LEU A 87 14.38 10.27 -0.80
N LEU A 88 14.14 9.62 -1.95
CA LEU A 88 13.64 8.25 -1.97
C LEU A 88 14.64 7.29 -1.31
N ALA A 89 15.94 7.42 -1.61
CA ALA A 89 16.97 6.60 -1.00
C ALA A 89 17.06 6.82 0.52
N TRP A 90 16.98 8.07 0.96
CA TRP A 90 16.97 8.43 2.37
C TRP A 90 15.75 7.87 3.09
N TRP A 91 14.54 8.07 2.52
CA TRP A 91 13.29 7.60 3.13
C TRP A 91 13.25 6.08 3.21
N ARG A 92 13.76 5.38 2.17
CA ARG A 92 13.97 3.94 2.20
C ARG A 92 14.90 3.51 3.33
N ALA A 93 16.06 4.14 3.45
CA ALA A 93 17.03 3.82 4.51
C ALA A 93 16.44 4.06 5.91
N ALA A 94 15.77 5.19 6.13
CA ALA A 94 15.12 5.53 7.40
C ALA A 94 14.03 4.50 7.75
N THR A 95 13.20 4.10 6.79
CA THR A 95 12.16 3.09 6.99
C THR A 95 12.76 1.74 7.41
N LEU A 96 13.79 1.28 6.70
CA LEU A 96 14.44 -0.01 7.00
C LEU A 96 15.20 0.03 8.33
N ALA A 97 15.84 1.15 8.66
CA ALA A 97 16.54 1.35 9.93
C ALA A 97 15.58 1.32 11.13
N ASN A 98 14.42 1.97 11.03
CA ASN A 98 13.38 1.94 12.07
C ASN A 98 12.89 0.51 12.38
N LEU A 99 12.95 -0.37 11.38
CA LEU A 99 12.58 -1.77 11.50
C LEU A 99 13.77 -2.68 11.83
N ARG A 100 15.00 -2.15 11.95
CA ARG A 100 16.22 -2.96 12.07
C ARG A 100 16.26 -4.07 11.02
N ALA A 101 15.87 -3.72 9.80
CA ALA A 101 15.54 -4.69 8.76
C ALA A 101 16.76 -5.21 8.01
N THR A 102 16.72 -6.50 7.67
CA THR A 102 17.64 -7.15 6.73
C THR A 102 16.94 -7.32 5.39
N VAL A 103 17.52 -6.75 4.33
CA VAL A 103 17.00 -6.82 2.97
C VAL A 103 17.36 -8.17 2.33
N SER A 104 16.36 -8.85 1.77
CA SER A 104 16.54 -10.10 1.02
C SER A 104 16.38 -9.93 -0.48
N ALA A 105 15.70 -8.87 -0.93
CA ALA A 105 15.62 -8.49 -2.34
C ALA A 105 15.46 -6.98 -2.49
N ASP A 106 16.12 -6.42 -3.51
CA ASP A 106 15.99 -5.03 -3.95
C ASP A 106 15.95 -5.05 -5.48
N VAL A 107 14.80 -4.73 -6.06
CA VAL A 107 14.58 -4.81 -7.51
C VAL A 107 14.06 -3.48 -8.03
N PRO A 108 14.52 -3.01 -9.22
CA PRO A 108 13.96 -1.82 -9.85
C PRO A 108 12.45 -1.91 -9.97
N PHE A 109 11.77 -0.83 -9.63
CA PHE A 109 10.32 -0.76 -9.67
C PHE A 109 9.89 0.66 -10.04
N THR A 110 9.14 0.80 -11.12
CA THR A 110 8.58 2.09 -11.53
C THR A 110 7.15 1.84 -12.02
N PRO A 111 6.13 2.28 -11.28
CA PRO A 111 4.75 2.24 -11.74
C PRO A 111 4.59 2.95 -13.08
N LYS A 112 3.57 2.57 -13.84
CA LYS A 112 3.19 3.31 -15.05
C LYS A 112 2.97 4.79 -14.69
N GLY A 113 3.55 5.70 -15.47
CA GLY A 113 3.50 7.14 -15.21
C GLY A 113 4.55 7.66 -14.21
N GLY A 114 5.36 6.77 -13.63
CA GLY A 114 6.43 7.13 -12.71
C GLY A 114 7.68 7.70 -13.38
N LEU A 115 8.45 8.45 -12.60
CA LEU A 115 9.77 8.94 -12.99
C LEU A 115 10.78 7.79 -12.90
N ALA A 116 11.52 7.57 -13.99
CA ALA A 116 12.61 6.60 -14.03
C ALA A 116 13.80 7.11 -13.20
N LEU A 117 13.87 6.68 -11.95
CA LEU A 117 14.96 6.97 -11.02
C LEU A 117 15.66 5.66 -10.64
N PRO A 118 17.00 5.61 -10.56
CA PRO A 118 17.72 4.44 -10.04
C PRO A 118 17.30 4.04 -8.62
N GLN A 119 16.80 4.99 -7.84
CA GLN A 119 16.33 4.78 -6.46
C GLN A 119 14.88 4.28 -6.39
N SER A 120 14.15 4.26 -7.51
CA SER A 120 12.79 3.70 -7.55
C SER A 120 12.86 2.17 -7.56
N ALA A 121 12.47 1.55 -6.45
CA ALA A 121 12.69 0.12 -6.21
C ALA A 121 11.63 -0.50 -5.30
N ARG A 122 11.43 -1.80 -5.47
CA ARG A 122 10.67 -2.67 -4.57
C ARG A 122 11.65 -3.51 -3.75
N VAL A 123 11.50 -3.45 -2.44
CA VAL A 123 12.33 -4.15 -1.46
C VAL A 123 11.50 -5.19 -0.72
N ILE A 124 12.11 -6.35 -0.50
CA ILE A 124 11.62 -7.37 0.43
C ILE A 124 12.63 -7.45 1.57
N ALA A 125 12.15 -7.33 2.80
CA ALA A 125 12.98 -7.40 3.99
C ALA A 125 12.23 -8.02 5.18
N SER A 126 12.98 -8.39 6.21
CA SER A 126 12.46 -8.80 7.52
C SER A 126 13.20 -8.06 8.62
N GLY A 127 12.50 -7.70 9.69
CA GLY A 127 13.06 -6.95 10.81
C GLY A 127 12.24 -7.10 12.08
N GLN A 128 12.34 -6.10 12.96
CA GLN A 128 11.65 -6.02 14.24
C GLN A 128 11.00 -4.65 14.41
N ARG A 129 9.77 -4.62 14.91
CA ARG A 129 9.05 -3.40 15.31
C ARG A 129 9.69 -2.79 16.57
N ALA A 130 9.25 -1.60 16.96
CA ALA A 130 9.78 -0.90 18.14
C ALA A 130 9.54 -1.68 19.45
N ASP A 131 8.45 -2.43 19.53
CA ASP A 131 8.10 -3.35 20.64
C ASP A 131 8.94 -4.64 20.65
N GLY A 132 9.71 -4.92 19.60
CA GLY A 132 10.52 -6.13 19.44
C GLY A 132 9.89 -7.22 18.58
N ASP A 133 8.63 -7.07 18.17
CA ASP A 133 7.93 -8.09 17.39
C ASP A 133 8.52 -8.24 15.99
N ALA A 134 8.70 -9.49 15.56
CA ALA A 134 9.18 -9.80 14.22
C ALA A 134 8.20 -9.33 13.15
N VAL A 135 8.71 -8.74 12.07
CA VAL A 135 7.88 -8.22 10.98
C VAL A 135 8.54 -8.49 9.63
N LYS A 136 7.74 -8.91 8.65
CA LYS A 136 8.11 -8.91 7.23
C LYS A 136 7.58 -7.63 6.59
N VAL A 137 8.37 -7.08 5.67
CA VAL A 137 8.03 -5.88 4.93
C VAL A 137 8.29 -6.09 3.44
N HIS A 138 7.26 -5.87 2.63
CA HIS A 138 7.43 -5.64 1.20
C HIS A 138 7.09 -4.17 0.96
N ALA A 139 8.01 -3.40 0.36
CA ALA A 139 7.83 -1.96 0.19
C ALA A 139 8.31 -1.51 -1.18
N ALA A 140 7.72 -0.45 -1.72
CA ALA A 140 8.16 0.20 -2.94
C ALA A 140 8.27 1.72 -2.71
N TRP A 141 9.33 2.31 -3.27
CA TRP A 141 9.56 3.75 -3.32
C TRP A 141 9.65 4.17 -4.77
N PHE A 142 8.98 5.25 -5.12
CA PHE A 142 8.95 5.79 -6.48
C PHE A 142 8.51 7.25 -6.45
N ALA A 143 8.62 7.93 -7.59
CA ALA A 143 8.23 9.34 -7.70
C ALA A 143 7.47 9.61 -8.99
N GLN A 144 6.73 10.72 -9.02
CA GLN A 144 6.21 11.34 -10.23
C GLN A 144 6.73 12.77 -10.33
N ARG A 145 6.91 13.26 -11.56
CA ARG A 145 7.09 14.70 -11.79
C ARG A 145 5.74 15.40 -11.61
N THR A 146 5.76 16.56 -10.96
CA THR A 146 4.63 17.50 -10.92
C THR A 146 5.06 18.82 -11.56
N ASP A 147 4.11 19.73 -11.78
CA ASP A 147 4.40 21.05 -12.34
C ASP A 147 5.33 21.86 -11.44
N SER A 148 5.12 21.76 -10.12
CA SER A 148 5.83 22.50 -9.08
C SER A 148 7.07 21.79 -8.52
N GLY A 149 7.35 20.56 -8.95
CA GLY A 149 8.48 19.77 -8.45
C GLY A 149 8.36 18.28 -8.73
N ALA A 150 8.24 17.49 -7.66
CA ALA A 150 7.98 16.07 -7.72
C ALA A 150 7.12 15.62 -6.54
N GLN A 151 6.42 14.51 -6.71
CA GLN A 151 5.71 13.84 -5.63
C GLN A 151 6.39 12.50 -5.35
N LEU A 152 6.74 12.25 -4.10
CA LEU A 152 7.39 11.03 -3.63
C LEU A 152 6.36 10.10 -3.03
N PHE A 153 6.53 8.80 -3.25
CA PHE A 153 5.61 7.78 -2.78
C PHE A 153 6.35 6.65 -2.06
N GLN A 154 5.70 6.13 -1.03
CA GLN A 154 5.99 4.85 -0.40
C GLN A 154 4.73 4.00 -0.40
N ALA A 155 4.80 2.78 -0.91
CA ALA A 155 3.74 1.78 -0.78
C ALA A 155 4.31 0.57 -0.02
N VAL A 156 3.65 0.11 1.03
CA VAL A 156 4.22 -0.90 1.93
C VAL A 156 3.18 -1.87 2.48
N VAL A 157 3.59 -3.12 2.66
CA VAL A 157 2.86 -4.18 3.36
C VAL A 157 3.69 -4.65 4.53
N TYR A 158 3.13 -4.62 5.74
CA TYR A 158 3.72 -5.16 6.96
C TYR A 158 2.91 -6.34 7.47
N ALA A 159 3.53 -7.48 7.76
CA ALA A 159 2.85 -8.62 8.38
C ALA A 159 3.86 -9.61 8.98
N ASN A 160 3.39 -10.55 9.81
CA ASN A 160 4.23 -11.68 10.26
C ASN A 160 4.54 -12.64 9.09
N LYS A 161 3.62 -12.73 8.12
CA LYS A 161 3.76 -13.47 6.87
C LYS A 161 3.03 -12.71 5.76
N ILE A 162 3.67 -12.53 4.62
CA ILE A 162 3.08 -11.89 3.45
C ILE A 162 2.93 -12.97 2.36
N GLY A 163 1.70 -13.17 1.89
CA GLY A 163 1.42 -14.02 0.72
C GLY A 163 1.91 -13.33 -0.57
N GLN A 164 2.48 -14.10 -1.48
CA GLN A 164 3.02 -13.56 -2.73
C GLN A 164 1.91 -12.95 -3.60
N ASP A 165 0.78 -13.65 -3.73
CA ASP A 165 -0.43 -13.22 -4.43
C ASP A 165 -0.98 -11.89 -3.89
N VAL A 166 -1.06 -11.75 -2.57
CA VAL A 166 -1.51 -10.55 -1.88
C VAL A 166 -0.54 -9.38 -2.15
N SER A 167 0.76 -9.64 -2.06
CA SER A 167 1.78 -8.64 -2.35
C SER A 167 1.74 -8.20 -3.81
N ASP A 168 1.66 -9.13 -4.75
CA ASP A 168 1.70 -8.83 -6.17
C ASP A 168 0.43 -8.11 -6.63
N THR A 169 -0.73 -8.43 -6.06
CA THR A 169 -1.98 -7.68 -6.29
C THR A 169 -1.83 -6.22 -5.85
N PHE A 170 -1.27 -5.99 -4.66
CA PHE A 170 -1.06 -4.64 -4.14
C PHE A 170 -0.11 -3.81 -5.02
N PHE A 171 1.07 -4.33 -5.36
CA PHE A 171 2.09 -3.58 -6.11
C PHE A 171 1.75 -3.43 -7.61
N SER A 172 1.11 -4.42 -8.23
CA SER A 172 0.68 -4.32 -9.63
C SER A 172 -0.48 -3.34 -9.83
N GLY A 173 -1.26 -3.07 -8.77
CA GLY A 173 -2.32 -2.07 -8.77
C GLY A 173 -1.85 -0.61 -8.76
N LEU A 174 -0.56 -0.34 -8.55
CA LEU A 174 0.00 1.00 -8.49
C LEU A 174 0.17 1.60 -9.89
N ARG A 175 -0.45 2.76 -10.12
CA ARG A 175 -0.33 3.52 -11.38
C ARG A 175 -0.44 5.02 -11.11
N LEU A 176 0.41 5.80 -11.75
CA LEU A 176 0.39 7.27 -11.71
C LEU A 176 -0.27 7.77 -12.99
N GLN A 177 -1.19 8.74 -12.84
CA GLN A 177 -1.94 9.33 -13.95
C GLN A 177 -1.40 10.70 -14.36
#